data_AF-A0A418PR48-F1
#
_entry.id   AF-A0A418PR48-F1
#
_cell.length_a   1.000
_cell.length_b   1.000
_cell.length_c   1.000
_cell.angle_alpha   90.00
_cell.angle_beta   90.00
_cell.angle_gamma   90.00
#
_symmetry.space_group_name_H-M   'P 1'
#
loop_
_entity.id
_entity.type
_entity.pdbx_description
1 polymer ?
#
loop_
_entity_poly.entity_id
_entity_poly.type
_entity_poly.pdbx_seq_one_letter_code
_entity_poly.pdbx_strand_id
1 'polypeptide(L)'
;MSVKFVNRAPLLGLLFSVVLLSACNEEPEVPSPPVSEIVHKKLTQPEFFTYGTPKVLDLDGDAVIDFQFGVTLFANQLGDHYQYVVSPSRANRALLIEEEAIPLEVDFEIGETSDQNDLVWNFSAGKLITKLQRQTGAPSWSGNWSTIPDGIVGVRFFIGQKPHYGWIKIGNDLYSNRMSILEYAYQSVPGKSIKSGQTN
;
A
#
# COMPACT_ATOMS: atom_id res chain seq x y z
N MET A 1 4.38 77.55 -55.49
CA MET A 1 3.93 76.16 -55.19
C MET A 1 2.73 76.29 -54.26
N SER A 2 1.48 76.23 -54.75
CA SER A 2 0.65 75.00 -54.93
C SER A 2 0.46 74.26 -53.59
N VAL A 3 -0.73 73.93 -53.04
CA VAL A 3 -2.06 73.67 -53.61
C VAL A 3 -3.18 73.91 -52.55
N LYS A 4 -4.38 74.11 -53.10
CA LYS A 4 -5.76 74.22 -52.61
C LYS A 4 -6.36 73.01 -51.82
N PHE A 5 -7.35 73.34 -50.98
CA PHE A 5 -8.67 72.68 -50.72
C PHE A 5 -8.78 71.21 -50.23
N VAL A 6 -9.57 70.96 -49.16
CA VAL A 6 -10.96 70.42 -49.16
C VAL A 6 -11.27 69.79 -47.78
N ASN A 7 -12.42 70.17 -47.24
CA ASN A 7 -13.13 69.63 -46.08
C ASN A 7 -13.90 68.35 -46.46
N ARG A 8 -13.76 67.22 -45.74
CA ARG A 8 -14.69 66.07 -45.81
C ARG A 8 -14.71 65.26 -44.50
N ALA A 9 -15.88 65.22 -43.85
CA ALA A 9 -16.26 64.18 -42.90
C ALA A 9 -16.79 62.95 -43.64
N PRO A 10 -16.48 61.74 -43.15
CA PRO A 10 -17.48 60.66 -43.02
C PRO A 10 -17.20 59.84 -41.72
N LEU A 11 -17.95 58.86 -41.26
CA LEU A 11 -19.33 58.39 -41.40
C LEU A 11 -19.47 57.40 -40.22
N LEU A 12 -20.56 57.51 -39.47
CA LEU A 12 -20.90 56.65 -38.35
C LEU A 12 -21.14 55.21 -38.85
N GLY A 13 -20.31 54.25 -38.41
CA GLY A 13 -20.49 52.82 -38.72
C GLY A 13 -20.90 52.04 -37.48
N LEU A 14 -22.18 51.74 -37.34
CA LEU A 14 -22.74 50.86 -36.31
C LEU A 14 -22.39 49.40 -36.68
N LEU A 15 -21.57 48.72 -35.87
CA LEU A 15 -21.31 47.29 -35.99
C LEU A 15 -22.32 46.53 -35.12
N PHE A 16 -23.24 45.82 -35.77
CA PHE A 16 -24.16 44.87 -35.13
C PHE A 16 -23.43 43.54 -34.95
N SER A 17 -22.91 43.27 -33.75
CA SER A 17 -22.38 41.95 -33.38
C SER A 17 -23.55 41.04 -33.00
N VAL A 18 -23.87 40.08 -33.88
CA VAL A 18 -24.76 38.97 -33.56
C VAL A 18 -23.99 37.98 -32.68
N VAL A 19 -24.34 37.91 -31.40
CA VAL A 19 -23.85 36.88 -30.47
C VAL A 19 -24.74 35.65 -30.64
N LEU A 20 -24.21 34.59 -31.28
CA LEU A 20 -24.82 33.27 -31.28
C LEU A 20 -24.52 32.61 -29.93
N LEU A 21 -25.49 32.60 -29.03
CA LEU A 21 -25.46 31.77 -27.83
C LEU A 21 -25.71 30.32 -28.25
N SER A 22 -24.62 29.56 -28.45
CA SER A 22 -24.70 28.11 -28.55
C SER A 22 -24.90 27.56 -27.14
N ALA A 23 -26.15 27.30 -26.76
CA ALA A 23 -26.48 26.56 -25.55
C ALA A 23 -26.10 25.09 -25.77
N CYS A 24 -24.92 24.69 -25.29
CA CYS A 24 -24.61 23.28 -25.10
C CYS A 24 -25.49 22.78 -23.96
N ASN A 25 -26.50 21.97 -24.27
CA ASN A 25 -27.11 21.11 -23.26
C ASN A 25 -26.07 20.06 -22.88
N GLU A 26 -25.52 20.14 -21.67
CA GLU A 26 -24.78 19.02 -21.07
C GLU A 26 -25.78 17.88 -20.84
N GLU A 27 -25.52 16.75 -21.49
CA GLU A 27 -26.21 15.51 -21.22
C GLU A 27 -25.77 15.01 -19.82
N PRO A 28 -26.70 14.63 -18.93
CA PRO A 28 -26.33 14.21 -17.58
C PRO A 28 -25.42 12.99 -17.66
N GLU A 29 -24.18 13.14 -17.18
CA GLU A 29 -23.22 12.05 -17.11
C GLU A 29 -23.81 10.91 -16.29
N VAL A 30 -24.06 9.77 -16.96
CA VAL A 30 -24.35 8.52 -16.27
C VAL A 30 -23.06 8.12 -15.55
N PRO A 31 -23.05 7.99 -14.20
CA PRO A 31 -21.84 7.63 -13.49
C PRO A 31 -21.36 6.27 -14.00
N SER A 32 -20.16 6.25 -14.56
CA SER A 32 -19.51 5.00 -14.96
C SER A 32 -19.40 4.10 -13.72
N PRO A 33 -19.65 2.78 -13.86
CA PRO A 33 -19.44 1.86 -12.74
C PRO A 33 -18.00 2.00 -12.23
N PRO A 34 -17.75 1.92 -10.91
CA PRO A 34 -16.41 2.06 -10.38
C PRO A 34 -15.53 0.98 -11.01
N VAL A 35 -14.50 1.41 -11.74
CA VAL A 35 -13.46 0.51 -12.22
C VAL A 35 -12.86 -0.13 -10.97
N SER A 36 -12.95 -1.46 -10.85
CA SER A 36 -12.23 -2.13 -9.77
C SER A 36 -10.75 -2.03 -10.07
N GLU A 37 -10.08 -1.26 -9.23
CA GLU A 37 -8.69 -0.84 -9.34
C GLU A 37 -7.78 -1.67 -8.42
N ILE A 38 -8.17 -2.90 -8.10
CA ILE A 38 -7.36 -3.78 -7.26
C ILE A 38 -6.33 -4.51 -8.12
N VAL A 39 -5.07 -4.32 -7.78
CA VAL A 39 -3.95 -5.08 -8.33
C VAL A 39 -3.65 -6.21 -7.36
N HIS A 40 -3.92 -7.45 -7.76
CA HIS A 40 -3.64 -8.65 -6.98
C HIS A 40 -2.58 -9.51 -7.68
N LYS A 41 -1.63 -10.02 -6.90
CA LYS A 41 -0.62 -10.96 -7.36
C LYS A 41 -0.50 -12.13 -6.39
N LYS A 42 -0.86 -13.30 -6.91
CA LYS A 42 -0.59 -14.60 -6.28
C LYS A 42 0.75 -15.13 -6.75
N LEU A 43 1.63 -15.49 -5.82
CA LEU A 43 2.93 -16.05 -6.17
C LEU A 43 2.75 -17.50 -6.67
N THR A 44 3.51 -17.87 -7.70
CA THR A 44 3.48 -19.23 -8.28
C THR A 44 4.00 -20.28 -7.30
N GLN A 45 4.89 -19.85 -6.40
CA GLN A 45 5.39 -20.62 -5.28
C GLN A 45 5.57 -19.70 -4.06
N PRO A 46 5.41 -20.21 -2.83
CA PRO A 46 5.70 -19.44 -1.63
C PRO A 46 7.15 -18.91 -1.62
N GLU A 47 7.31 -17.63 -1.32
CA GLU A 47 8.63 -17.03 -1.15
C GLU A 47 9.05 -17.09 0.31
N PHE A 48 9.79 -18.14 0.66
CA PHE A 48 10.26 -18.37 2.03
C PHE A 48 11.36 -17.39 2.43
N PHE A 49 11.26 -16.86 3.65
CA PHE A 49 12.32 -16.11 4.31
C PHE A 49 12.76 -16.81 5.60
N THR A 50 14.06 -16.86 5.80
CA THR A 50 14.75 -17.49 6.94
C THR A 50 15.93 -16.62 7.37
N TYR A 51 16.59 -17.00 8.47
CA TYR A 51 17.81 -16.32 8.90
C TYR A 51 18.88 -16.36 7.80
N GLY A 52 19.43 -15.18 7.49
CA GLY A 52 20.41 -14.99 6.41
C GLY A 52 19.82 -14.98 4.99
N THR A 53 18.52 -15.25 4.81
CA THR A 53 17.86 -15.26 3.50
C THR A 53 16.61 -14.37 3.53
N PRO A 54 16.78 -13.03 3.53
CA PRO A 54 15.64 -12.12 3.48
C PRO A 54 14.93 -12.18 2.11
N LYS A 55 13.69 -11.70 2.07
CA LYS A 55 12.90 -11.50 0.86
C LYS A 55 12.51 -10.04 0.74
N VAL A 56 12.56 -9.52 -0.48
CA VAL A 56 12.17 -8.15 -0.79
C VAL A 56 10.93 -8.19 -1.65
N LEU A 57 10.03 -7.24 -1.42
CA LEU A 57 8.79 -7.10 -2.14
C LEU A 57 8.74 -5.70 -2.75
N ASP A 58 8.51 -5.68 -4.05
CA ASP A 58 8.17 -4.53 -4.88
C ASP A 58 6.70 -4.73 -5.27
N LEU A 59 5.79 -3.96 -4.64
CA LEU A 59 4.36 -4.15 -4.79
C LEU A 59 3.86 -3.63 -6.14
N ASP A 60 4.33 -2.47 -6.58
CA ASP A 60 3.86 -1.81 -7.81
C ASP A 60 4.70 -2.15 -9.05
N GLY A 61 5.85 -2.77 -8.88
CA GLY A 61 6.71 -3.21 -9.97
C GLY A 61 7.58 -2.09 -10.56
N ASP A 62 7.84 -1.02 -9.81
CA ASP A 62 8.65 0.11 -10.24
C ASP A 62 10.18 -0.11 -10.08
N ALA A 63 10.58 -1.32 -9.68
CA ALA A 63 11.94 -1.73 -9.33
C ALA A 63 12.51 -1.06 -8.07
N VAL A 64 11.66 -0.47 -7.23
CA VAL A 64 11.96 -0.03 -5.88
C VAL A 64 11.43 -1.05 -4.88
N ILE A 65 12.24 -1.36 -3.86
CA ILE A 65 11.79 -2.22 -2.78
C ILE A 65 10.83 -1.45 -1.88
N ASP A 66 9.63 -2.00 -1.69
CA ASP A 66 8.63 -1.46 -0.77
C ASP A 66 8.73 -2.03 0.63
N PHE A 67 8.94 -3.35 0.73
CA PHE A 67 9.02 -4.08 2.00
C PHE A 67 10.10 -5.15 1.95
N GLN A 68 10.72 -5.39 3.10
CA GLN A 68 11.65 -6.50 3.29
C GLN A 68 11.16 -7.41 4.41
N PHE A 69 11.16 -8.71 4.16
CA PHE A 69 10.86 -9.76 5.12
C PHE A 69 12.16 -10.48 5.50
N GLY A 70 12.33 -10.75 6.78
CA GLY A 70 13.57 -11.34 7.26
C GLY A 70 13.48 -11.90 8.65
N VAL A 71 14.63 -12.39 9.13
CA VAL A 71 14.78 -12.94 10.46
C VAL A 71 16.02 -12.33 11.10
N THR A 72 15.85 -11.75 12.27
CA THR A 72 16.94 -11.18 13.08
C THR A 72 17.23 -12.09 14.26
N LEU A 73 18.52 -12.35 14.52
CA LEU A 73 18.99 -13.07 15.69
C LEU A 73 19.32 -12.07 16.80
N PHE A 74 18.76 -12.30 17.98
CA PHE A 74 19.01 -11.51 19.19
C PHE A 74 19.59 -12.39 20.28
N ALA A 75 20.47 -11.81 21.09
CA ALA A 75 20.96 -12.39 22.34
C ALA A 75 20.77 -11.35 23.45
N ASN A 76 19.77 -11.54 24.30
CA ASN A 76 19.45 -10.63 25.40
C ASN A 76 18.93 -11.39 26.63
N GLN A 77 18.23 -10.72 27.54
CA GLN A 77 17.70 -11.33 28.77
C GLN A 77 16.73 -12.50 28.53
N LEU A 78 16.10 -12.58 27.35
CA LEU A 78 15.28 -13.72 26.94
C LEU A 78 16.13 -14.92 26.46
N GLY A 79 17.44 -14.76 26.29
CA GLY A 79 18.34 -15.71 25.65
C GLY A 79 18.44 -15.51 24.13
N ASP A 80 19.02 -16.49 23.45
CA ASP A 80 19.13 -16.49 21.99
C ASP A 80 17.77 -16.73 21.35
N HIS A 81 17.33 -15.82 20.50
CA HIS A 81 16.04 -15.94 19.82
C HIS A 81 16.03 -15.29 18.45
N TYR A 82 15.17 -15.82 17.59
CA TYR A 82 14.93 -15.28 16.26
C TYR A 82 13.63 -14.49 16.26
N GLN A 83 13.64 -13.31 15.65
CA GLN A 83 12.43 -12.54 15.36
C GLN A 83 12.22 -12.47 13.86
N TYR A 84 11.08 -12.95 13.39
CA TYR A 84 10.63 -12.80 12.00
C TYR A 84 9.95 -11.44 11.89
N VAL A 85 10.31 -10.68 10.86
CA VAL A 85 9.89 -9.28 10.74
C VAL A 85 9.46 -8.94 9.32
N VAL A 86 8.56 -7.97 9.22
CA VAL A 86 8.28 -7.17 8.02
C VAL A 86 8.83 -5.76 8.24
N SER A 87 9.68 -5.30 7.34
CA SER A 87 10.35 -3.99 7.42
C SER A 87 9.89 -3.12 6.25
N PRO A 88 9.12 -2.05 6.50
CA PRO A 88 8.81 -1.06 5.48
C PRO A 88 10.09 -0.36 4.99
N SER A 89 10.14 -0.06 3.70
CA SER A 89 11.22 0.73 3.11
C SER A 89 10.79 2.19 2.91
N ARG A 90 11.74 3.12 3.01
CA ARG A 90 11.50 4.56 2.75
C ARG A 90 10.33 5.12 3.59
N ALA A 91 9.34 5.71 2.93
CA ALA A 91 8.16 6.31 3.56
C ALA A 91 7.03 5.29 3.79
N ASN A 92 7.19 4.04 3.38
CA ASN A 92 6.16 3.01 3.51
C ASN A 92 5.95 2.65 4.99
N ARG A 93 4.81 2.04 5.29
CA ARG A 93 4.37 1.70 6.64
C ARG A 93 3.70 0.32 6.64
N ALA A 94 3.88 -0.40 7.74
CA ALA A 94 3.06 -1.55 8.07
C ALA A 94 2.07 -1.14 9.16
N LEU A 95 0.89 -1.77 9.18
CA LEU A 95 -0.10 -1.57 10.23
C LEU A 95 0.25 -2.48 11.42
N LEU A 96 0.66 -1.88 12.54
CA LEU A 96 1.20 -2.58 13.70
C LEU A 96 0.44 -2.20 14.98
N ILE A 97 0.49 -3.05 16.00
CA ILE A 97 0.26 -2.63 17.40
C ILE A 97 1.63 -2.52 18.05
N GLU A 98 1.99 -1.32 18.51
CA GLU A 98 3.36 -0.99 18.93
C GLU A 98 4.38 -1.32 17.80
N GLU A 99 5.17 -2.38 17.98
CA GLU A 99 6.13 -2.92 17.01
C GLU A 99 5.77 -4.35 16.55
N GLU A 100 4.55 -4.81 16.83
CA GLU A 100 4.07 -6.14 16.44
C GLU A 100 3.13 -6.05 15.23
N ALA A 101 3.42 -6.85 14.20
CA ALA A 101 2.48 -7.07 13.12
C ALA A 101 1.40 -8.03 13.62
N ILE A 102 0.14 -7.60 13.58
CA ILE A 102 -1.00 -8.42 13.96
C ILE A 102 -1.61 -9.02 12.69
N PRO A 103 -1.92 -10.34 12.66
CA PRO A 103 -2.64 -10.92 11.53
C PRO A 103 -4.05 -10.33 11.51
N LEU A 104 -4.35 -9.57 10.46
CA LEU A 104 -5.66 -8.96 10.28
C LEU A 104 -6.70 -10.03 9.95
N GLU A 105 -7.91 -9.85 10.48
CA GLU A 105 -9.08 -10.62 10.05
C GLU A 105 -9.35 -10.36 8.56
N VAL A 106 -9.93 -11.35 7.88
CA VAL A 106 -10.43 -11.17 6.51
C VAL A 106 -11.53 -10.10 6.50
N ASP A 107 -11.63 -9.34 5.42
CA ASP A 107 -12.56 -8.22 5.25
C ASP A 107 -12.32 -6.99 6.14
N PHE A 108 -11.23 -6.96 6.93
CA PHE A 108 -10.78 -5.76 7.63
C PHE A 108 -10.48 -4.63 6.64
N GLU A 109 -11.04 -3.45 6.88
CA GLU A 109 -10.84 -2.29 6.00
C GLU A 109 -9.46 -1.64 6.25
N ILE A 110 -8.62 -1.66 5.23
CA ILE A 110 -7.27 -1.07 5.22
C ILE A 110 -7.32 0.23 4.42
N GLY A 111 -7.14 1.35 5.10
CA GLY A 111 -7.23 2.70 4.55
C GLY A 111 -6.61 3.74 5.49
N GLU A 112 -6.86 5.01 5.19
CA GLU A 112 -6.31 6.14 5.96
C GLU A 112 -6.62 6.02 7.46
N THR A 113 -7.83 5.59 7.80
CA THR A 113 -8.34 5.52 9.19
C THR A 113 -8.13 4.17 9.86
N SER A 114 -7.28 3.30 9.32
CA SER A 114 -7.02 1.99 9.93
C SER A 114 -6.14 2.07 11.19
N ASP A 115 -5.63 3.26 11.52
CA ASP A 115 -4.85 3.55 12.71
C ASP A 115 -5.71 3.77 13.98
N GLN A 116 -6.71 2.90 14.15
CA GLN A 116 -7.63 2.90 15.28
C GLN A 116 -7.46 1.64 16.14
N ASN A 117 -7.94 1.66 17.38
CA ASN A 117 -7.90 0.51 18.31
C ASN A 117 -6.47 -0.06 18.46
N ASP A 118 -5.54 0.82 18.84
CA ASP A 118 -4.10 0.54 19.06
C ASP A 118 -3.28 0.22 17.80
N LEU A 119 -3.92 0.08 16.63
CA LEU A 119 -3.23 -0.03 15.36
C LEU A 119 -2.62 1.32 14.96
N VAL A 120 -1.42 1.29 14.41
CA VAL A 120 -0.69 2.47 13.96
C VAL A 120 0.07 2.18 12.66
N TRP A 121 0.09 3.17 11.77
CA TRP A 121 0.95 3.15 10.59
C TRP A 121 2.41 3.40 11.00
N ASN A 122 3.18 2.33 11.15
CA ASN A 122 4.54 2.39 11.69
C ASN A 122 5.60 2.15 10.60
N PHE A 123 6.73 2.85 10.71
CA PHE A 123 7.89 2.71 9.82
C PHE A 123 8.92 1.69 10.34
N SER A 124 8.79 1.31 11.61
CA SER A 124 9.66 0.34 12.26
C SER A 124 9.42 -1.07 11.71
N ALA A 125 10.37 -1.96 11.95
CA ALA A 125 10.19 -3.37 11.62
C ALA A 125 9.08 -3.97 12.51
N GLY A 126 8.02 -4.48 11.88
CA GLY A 126 6.93 -5.17 12.54
C GLY A 126 7.30 -6.62 12.82
N LYS A 127 7.35 -6.99 14.09
CA LYS A 127 7.59 -8.36 14.55
C LYS A 127 6.36 -9.23 14.27
N LEU A 128 6.55 -10.27 13.46
CA LEU A 128 5.53 -11.27 13.16
C LEU A 128 5.51 -12.33 14.27
N ILE A 129 6.66 -12.97 14.51
CA ILE A 129 6.77 -14.06 15.49
C ILE A 129 8.17 -14.13 16.08
N THR A 130 8.26 -14.56 17.34
CA THR A 130 9.51 -14.85 18.03
C THR A 130 9.67 -16.35 18.23
N LYS A 131 10.82 -16.88 17.80
CA LYS A 131 11.28 -18.24 18.09
C LYS A 131 12.36 -18.17 19.17
N LEU A 132 12.04 -18.64 20.36
CA LEU A 132 13.02 -18.81 21.43
C LEU A 132 13.84 -20.08 21.18
N GLN A 133 15.16 -19.92 21.02
CA GLN A 133 16.08 -21.03 20.87
C GLN A 133 16.60 -21.41 22.25
N ARG A 134 16.21 -22.60 22.74
CA ARG A 134 16.70 -23.11 24.03
C ARG A 134 17.94 -23.97 23.80
N GLN A 135 18.89 -23.91 24.73
CA GLN A 135 20.06 -24.82 24.74
C GLN A 135 19.63 -26.27 24.96
N THR A 136 18.54 -26.49 25.69
CA THR A 136 17.95 -27.81 25.95
C THR A 136 16.43 -27.76 25.73
N GLY A 137 15.87 -28.82 25.12
CA GLY A 137 14.44 -28.95 24.84
C GLY A 137 14.03 -28.40 23.48
N ALA A 138 12.73 -28.54 23.16
CA ALA A 138 12.18 -28.04 21.91
C ALA A 138 12.15 -26.49 21.88
N PRO A 139 12.34 -25.87 20.71
CA PRO A 139 12.13 -24.42 20.57
C PRO A 139 10.68 -24.07 20.89
N SER A 140 10.45 -22.86 21.38
CA SER A 140 9.11 -22.33 21.60
C SER A 140 8.85 -21.11 20.74
N TRP A 141 7.63 -20.99 20.24
CA TRP A 141 7.18 -19.89 19.41
C TRP A 141 6.22 -19.01 20.20
N SER A 142 6.31 -17.70 20.03
CA SER A 142 5.48 -16.72 20.73
C SER A 142 5.18 -15.52 19.83
N GLY A 143 4.07 -14.83 20.11
CA GLY A 143 3.54 -13.73 19.31
C GLY A 143 2.24 -14.12 18.61
N ASN A 144 1.57 -13.11 18.05
CA ASN A 144 0.22 -13.22 17.51
C ASN A 144 0.09 -14.21 16.33
N TRP A 145 1.21 -14.51 15.66
CA TRP A 145 1.25 -15.45 14.53
C TRP A 145 1.51 -16.90 14.95
N SER A 146 1.79 -17.19 16.22
CA SER A 146 2.27 -18.52 16.67
C SER A 146 1.27 -19.67 16.53
N THR A 147 -0.01 -19.37 16.36
CA THR A 147 -1.07 -20.36 16.14
C THR A 147 -1.80 -20.18 14.81
N ILE A 148 -1.35 -19.24 13.99
CA ILE A 148 -2.02 -18.86 12.74
C ILE A 148 -1.18 -19.38 11.57
N PRO A 149 -1.71 -20.35 10.78
CA PRO A 149 -1.00 -20.91 9.63
C PRO A 149 -0.78 -19.88 8.52
N ASP A 150 -1.81 -19.10 8.20
CA ASP A 150 -1.76 -18.02 7.22
C ASP A 150 -2.42 -16.78 7.81
N GLY A 151 -1.80 -15.62 7.65
CA GLY A 151 -2.35 -14.35 8.12
C GLY A 151 -2.04 -13.19 7.19
N ILE A 152 -2.67 -12.05 7.43
CA ILE A 152 -2.56 -10.87 6.57
C ILE A 152 -1.91 -9.72 7.35
N VAL A 153 -0.93 -9.06 6.75
CA VAL A 153 -0.40 -7.78 7.21
C VAL A 153 -0.98 -6.66 6.35
N GLY A 154 -1.52 -5.62 6.98
CA GLY A 154 -1.91 -4.38 6.30
C GLY A 154 -0.71 -3.49 6.02
N VAL A 155 -0.68 -2.89 4.83
CA VAL A 155 0.42 -2.03 4.40
C VAL A 155 -0.07 -0.74 3.76
N ARG A 156 0.75 0.30 3.92
CA ARG A 156 0.64 1.57 3.22
C ARG A 156 1.96 1.83 2.51
N PHE A 157 1.91 2.12 1.23
CA PHE A 157 3.09 2.43 0.42
C PHE A 157 2.78 3.58 -0.52
N PHE A 158 3.79 4.07 -1.24
CA PHE A 158 3.67 5.29 -2.05
C PHE A 158 4.09 5.05 -3.48
N ILE A 159 3.13 5.24 -4.40
CA ILE A 159 3.42 5.33 -5.84
C ILE A 159 3.57 6.81 -6.16
N GLY A 160 4.82 7.23 -6.38
CA GLY A 160 5.18 8.65 -6.35
C GLY A 160 5.02 9.24 -4.95
N GLN A 161 4.16 10.25 -4.79
CA GLN A 161 3.90 10.93 -3.50
C GLN A 161 2.50 10.65 -2.95
N LYS A 162 1.77 9.71 -3.54
CA LYS A 162 0.38 9.43 -3.15
C LYS A 162 0.31 8.10 -2.39
N PRO A 163 -0.40 8.03 -1.26
CA PRO A 163 -0.49 6.79 -0.49
C PRO A 163 -1.43 5.79 -1.17
N HIS A 164 -1.04 4.52 -1.13
CA HIS A 164 -1.84 3.38 -1.56
C HIS A 164 -1.92 2.38 -0.40
N TYR A 165 -3.06 1.70 -0.33
CA TYR A 165 -3.36 0.73 0.72
C TYR A 165 -3.39 -0.67 0.14
N GLY A 166 -2.82 -1.61 0.89
CA GLY A 166 -2.67 -2.98 0.46
C GLY A 166 -2.62 -3.96 1.60
N TRP A 167 -2.54 -5.23 1.24
CA TRP A 167 -2.37 -6.33 2.15
C TRP A 167 -1.37 -7.33 1.60
N ILE A 168 -0.64 -7.99 2.52
CA ILE A 168 0.32 -9.05 2.19
C ILE A 168 -0.05 -10.28 3.00
N LYS A 169 -0.30 -11.40 2.32
CA LYS A 169 -0.59 -12.69 2.96
C LYS A 169 0.70 -13.43 3.24
N ILE A 170 0.90 -13.79 4.50
CA ILE A 170 2.06 -14.47 5.02
C ILE A 170 1.67 -15.88 5.47
N GLY A 171 2.41 -16.87 5.00
CA GLY A 171 2.34 -18.25 5.45
C GLY A 171 3.35 -18.53 6.56
N ASN A 172 2.96 -19.38 7.50
CA ASN A 172 3.71 -19.71 8.70
C ASN A 172 3.95 -21.23 8.78
N ASP A 173 5.21 -21.64 8.57
CA ASP A 173 5.65 -23.04 8.64
C ASP A 173 6.64 -23.20 9.81
N LEU A 174 6.05 -23.25 11.01
CA LEU A 174 6.79 -23.38 12.27
C LEU A 174 7.56 -24.69 12.37
N TYR A 175 7.07 -25.75 11.72
CA TYR A 175 7.73 -27.06 11.68
C TYR A 175 9.07 -26.95 10.94
N SER A 176 9.08 -26.28 9.79
CA SER A 176 10.29 -26.08 8.98
C SER A 176 11.08 -24.81 9.36
N ASN A 177 10.69 -24.11 10.44
CA ASN A 177 11.32 -22.87 10.91
C ASN A 177 11.40 -21.77 9.84
N ARG A 178 10.32 -21.54 9.09
CA ARG A 178 10.28 -20.53 8.03
C ARG A 178 8.91 -19.89 7.93
N MET A 179 8.90 -18.68 7.41
CA MET A 179 7.66 -18.01 6.97
C MET A 179 7.79 -17.72 5.48
N SER A 180 6.67 -17.43 4.81
CA SER A 180 6.67 -17.13 3.39
C SER A 180 5.70 -16.02 3.03
N ILE A 181 6.02 -15.29 1.97
CA ILE A 181 5.03 -14.47 1.26
C ILE A 181 4.25 -15.42 0.33
N LEU A 182 2.92 -15.31 0.31
CA LEU A 182 2.04 -16.14 -0.51
C LEU A 182 1.40 -15.36 -1.66
N GLU A 183 0.87 -14.19 -1.34
CA GLU A 183 0.17 -13.30 -2.26
C GLU A 183 0.02 -11.91 -1.63
N TYR A 184 -0.27 -10.92 -2.46
CA TYR A 184 -0.52 -9.55 -2.02
C TYR A 184 -1.49 -8.87 -2.98
N ALA A 185 -2.21 -7.87 -2.48
CA ALA A 185 -2.97 -6.95 -3.32
C ALA A 185 -2.92 -5.52 -2.79
N TYR A 186 -3.21 -4.57 -3.67
CA TYR A 186 -3.37 -3.17 -3.31
C TYR A 186 -4.39 -2.46 -4.18
N GLN A 187 -4.87 -1.33 -3.68
CA GLN A 187 -5.76 -0.43 -4.39
C GLN A 187 -4.96 0.57 -5.24
N SER A 188 -5.12 0.53 -6.57
CA SER A 188 -4.39 1.41 -7.50
C SER A 188 -4.92 2.84 -7.52
N VAL A 189 -6.14 3.10 -7.03
CA VAL A 189 -6.56 4.49 -6.76
C VAL A 189 -5.85 4.98 -5.50
N PRO A 190 -5.09 6.07 -5.56
CA PRO A 190 -4.48 6.62 -4.37
C PRO A 190 -5.52 7.03 -3.31
N GLY A 191 -5.25 6.70 -2.06
CA GLY A 191 -6.09 7.05 -0.91
C GLY A 191 -7.35 6.21 -0.71
N LYS A 192 -7.71 5.32 -1.65
CA LYS A 192 -8.86 4.43 -1.46
C LYS A 192 -8.51 3.23 -0.60
N SER A 193 -9.45 2.83 0.25
CA SER A 193 -9.31 1.63 1.08
C SER A 193 -9.39 0.34 0.24
N ILE A 194 -8.89 -0.73 0.84
CA ILE A 194 -9.01 -2.11 0.37
C ILE A 194 -9.35 -2.99 1.56
N LYS A 195 -10.15 -4.04 1.35
CA LYS A 195 -10.36 -5.04 2.39
C LYS A 195 -9.24 -6.08 2.40
N SER A 196 -8.80 -6.51 3.58
CA SER A 196 -7.85 -7.62 3.71
C SER A 196 -8.38 -8.88 2.99
N GLY A 197 -7.55 -9.43 2.09
CA GLY A 197 -7.92 -10.59 1.28
C GLY A 197 -8.77 -10.29 0.04
N GLN A 198 -9.15 -9.03 -0.19
CA GLN A 198 -9.86 -8.62 -1.41
C GLN A 198 -8.94 -8.73 -2.63
N THR A 199 -9.42 -9.36 -3.70
CA THR A 199 -8.65 -9.62 -4.93
C THR A 199 -9.26 -9.00 -6.19
N ASN A 200 -10.47 -8.43 -6.09
CA ASN A 200 -11.22 -7.83 -7.19
C ASN A 200 -12.28 -6.82 -6.71
#